data_AF-A0A284RVG8-F1
#
_entry.id   AF-A0A284RVG8-F1
#
_cell.length_a   1.000
_cell.length_b   1.000
_cell.length_c   1.000
_cell.angle_alpha   90.00
_cell.angle_beta   90.00
_cell.angle_gamma   90.00
#
_symmetry.space_group_name_H-M   'P 1'
#
loop_
_entity.id
_entity.type
_entity.pdbx_description
1 polymer ?
#
loop_
_entity_poly.entity_id
_entity_poly.type
_entity_poly.pdbx_seq_one_letter_code
_entity_poly.pdbx_strand_id
1 'polypeptide(L)'
;MSPIKATHWRKGKRRHVSTSPGSILVAEEHPSGPTKSSKQRTKAGAHKHSKEVIVISSDEDEELNAATRKNVLELEDALKKSKQETIEAKQAQEKAEIKVASYDEELEAMQADADQPKINASELQDDTTCDICTMIMERPFILPQCGHVSCQACIHEWFDTIRQENWRGPFGRRYRPVYNCPTCRKIVTTEPVKVYKLKSVAQKMGQIFIEDVVHSRTPDQNETPWALFFPRRQ
;
A
#
# COMPACT_ATOMS: atom_id res chain seq x y z
N MET A 1 -12.91 12.37 -56.97
CA MET A 1 -12.50 12.50 -55.55
C MET A 1 -13.77 12.47 -54.71
N SER A 2 -14.02 11.33 -54.05
CA SER A 2 -15.27 11.05 -53.33
C SER A 2 -15.19 11.56 -51.89
N PRO A 3 -16.26 12.14 -51.31
CA PRO A 3 -16.27 12.53 -49.91
C PRO A 3 -16.63 11.33 -49.00
N ILE A 4 -15.77 11.07 -48.02
CA ILE A 4 -15.96 10.07 -46.96
C ILE A 4 -16.93 10.65 -45.92
N LYS A 5 -18.01 9.92 -45.65
CA LYS A 5 -19.05 10.26 -44.66
C LYS A 5 -18.53 10.06 -43.23
N ALA A 6 -18.70 11.08 -42.39
CA ALA A 6 -18.42 11.03 -40.96
C ALA A 6 -19.55 10.30 -40.22
N THR A 7 -19.22 9.26 -39.45
CA THR A 7 -20.15 8.59 -38.54
C THR A 7 -20.10 9.24 -37.16
N HIS A 8 -21.26 9.75 -36.74
CA HIS A 8 -21.56 10.30 -35.42
C HIS A 8 -21.42 9.22 -34.33
N TRP A 9 -20.59 9.46 -33.31
CA TRP A 9 -20.52 8.63 -32.10
C TRP A 9 -21.08 9.41 -30.91
N ARG A 10 -22.22 8.95 -30.37
CA ARG A 10 -22.86 9.49 -29.17
C ARG A 10 -22.11 9.01 -27.93
N LYS A 11 -21.50 9.92 -27.16
CA LYS A 11 -21.00 9.61 -25.80
C LYS A 11 -22.10 9.89 -24.77
N GLY A 12 -22.63 8.82 -24.18
CA GLY A 12 -23.55 8.88 -23.05
C GLY A 12 -22.82 9.25 -21.75
N LYS A 13 -23.43 10.17 -21.00
CA LYS A 13 -23.05 10.53 -19.62
C LYS A 13 -23.21 9.31 -18.70
N ARG A 14 -22.12 8.85 -18.08
CA ARG A 14 -22.19 8.09 -16.82
C ARG A 14 -21.65 8.98 -15.71
N ARG A 15 -22.51 9.27 -14.73
CA ARG A 15 -22.18 9.95 -13.48
C ARG A 15 -21.52 8.91 -12.58
N HIS A 16 -20.29 9.16 -12.14
CA HIS A 16 -19.70 8.39 -11.05
C HIS A 16 -20.09 9.07 -9.74
N VAL A 17 -20.82 8.33 -8.90
CA VAL A 17 -21.11 8.67 -7.52
C VAL A 17 -19.85 8.36 -6.72
N SER A 18 -19.31 9.37 -6.05
CA SER A 18 -18.21 9.25 -5.09
C SER A 18 -18.79 8.85 -3.73
N THR A 19 -18.51 7.63 -3.29
CA THR A 19 -18.77 7.22 -1.90
C THR A 19 -17.42 6.93 -1.26
N SER A 20 -17.04 7.78 -0.31
CA SER A 20 -15.88 7.59 0.57
C SER A 20 -16.06 6.34 1.43
N PRO A 21 -15.02 5.51 1.64
CA PRO A 21 -15.04 4.53 2.70
C PRO A 21 -14.81 5.22 4.04
N GLY A 22 -15.80 5.13 4.91
CA GLY A 22 -15.72 5.52 6.31
C GLY A 22 -14.77 4.62 7.09
N SER A 23 -14.04 5.25 7.99
CA SER A 23 -13.31 4.65 9.11
C SER A 23 -14.21 3.75 9.94
N ILE A 24 -13.98 2.44 9.88
CA ILE A 24 -14.50 1.47 10.85
C ILE A 24 -13.46 1.33 11.96
N LEU A 25 -13.85 1.80 13.15
CA LEU A 25 -13.16 1.54 14.40
C LEU A 25 -13.35 0.06 14.74
N VAL A 26 -12.26 -0.70 14.75
CA VAL A 26 -12.23 -2.05 15.31
C VAL A 26 -12.17 -1.89 16.83
N ALA A 27 -13.25 -2.28 17.51
CA ALA A 27 -13.23 -2.46 18.96
C ALA A 27 -12.51 -3.78 19.27
N GLU A 28 -11.36 -3.71 19.93
CA GLU A 28 -10.73 -4.85 20.57
C GLU A 28 -11.45 -5.13 21.90
N GLU A 29 -12.08 -6.30 22.03
CA GLU A 29 -12.54 -6.83 23.31
C GLU A 29 -11.54 -7.87 23.82
N HIS A 30 -10.83 -7.50 24.89
CA HIS A 30 -10.00 -8.38 25.71
C HIS A 30 -10.85 -9.24 26.64
N PRO A 31 -10.58 -10.56 26.79
CA PRO A 31 -11.03 -11.31 27.96
C PRO A 31 -10.00 -11.19 29.10
N SER A 32 -10.31 -10.31 30.05
CA SER A 32 -9.73 -10.21 31.38
C SER A 32 -9.99 -11.47 32.22
N GLY A 33 -8.93 -11.98 32.86
CA GLY A 33 -8.97 -13.18 33.70
C GLY A 33 -9.74 -13.01 35.03
N PRO A 34 -10.08 -14.12 35.71
CA PRO A 34 -10.83 -14.08 36.96
C PRO A 34 -9.90 -13.86 38.17
N THR A 35 -10.19 -12.80 38.91
CA THR A 35 -9.58 -12.42 40.19
C THR A 35 -10.11 -13.22 41.37
N LYS A 36 -9.21 -13.47 42.33
CA LYS A 36 -9.41 -14.12 43.63
C LYS A 36 -10.10 -13.19 44.63
N SER A 37 -11.08 -13.71 45.39
CA SER A 37 -11.42 -13.39 46.81
C SER A 37 -12.71 -14.17 47.14
N SER A 38 -13.06 -14.70 48.31
CA SER A 38 -12.65 -14.43 49.68
C SER A 38 -13.02 -15.65 50.55
N LYS A 39 -12.24 -15.86 51.61
CA LYS A 39 -12.43 -16.86 52.68
C LYS A 39 -13.51 -16.37 53.68
N GLN A 40 -14.35 -17.28 54.19
CA GLN A 40 -14.51 -17.56 55.65
C GLN A 40 -15.56 -18.67 55.89
N ARG A 41 -15.15 -19.77 56.55
CA ARG A 41 -15.58 -20.26 57.91
C ARG A 41 -17.02 -20.80 57.94
N THR A 42 -17.38 -22.00 58.42
CA THR A 42 -17.00 -22.81 59.61
C THR A 42 -17.49 -24.26 59.40
N LYS A 43 -16.68 -25.30 59.72
CA LYS A 43 -16.74 -26.17 60.94
C LYS A 43 -17.75 -27.34 60.91
N ALA A 44 -17.16 -28.53 61.17
CA ALA A 44 -17.71 -29.76 61.75
C ALA A 44 -18.52 -30.75 60.89
N GLY A 45 -18.16 -32.03 61.04
CA GLY A 45 -19.08 -33.15 60.81
C GLY A 45 -18.45 -34.31 60.06
N ALA A 46 -17.81 -35.23 60.78
CA ALA A 46 -17.44 -36.54 60.25
C ALA A 46 -18.71 -37.37 59.99
N HIS A 47 -18.80 -38.07 58.85
CA HIS A 47 -19.59 -39.29 58.76
C HIS A 47 -18.99 -40.23 57.70
N LYS A 48 -18.36 -41.30 58.19
CA LYS A 48 -18.22 -42.56 57.45
C LYS A 48 -19.63 -43.07 57.21
N HIS A 49 -20.02 -43.31 55.95
CA HIS A 49 -21.09 -44.25 55.66
C HIS A 49 -20.66 -45.20 54.55
N SER A 50 -20.75 -46.47 54.90
CA SER A 50 -20.67 -47.68 54.11
C SER A 50 -21.39 -47.57 52.77
N LYS A 51 -20.82 -48.26 51.77
CA LYS A 51 -21.51 -48.66 50.54
C LYS A 51 -22.79 -49.41 50.90
N GLU A 52 -23.92 -48.76 50.68
CA GLU A 52 -25.21 -49.42 50.57
C GLU A 52 -25.60 -49.33 49.10
N VAL A 53 -25.50 -50.47 48.42
CA VAL A 53 -26.04 -50.65 47.07
C VAL A 53 -27.55 -50.67 47.26
N ILE A 54 -28.20 -49.55 47.01
CA ILE A 54 -29.65 -49.52 46.88
C ILE A 54 -29.96 -50.16 45.54
N VAL A 55 -30.18 -51.47 45.56
CA VAL A 55 -30.90 -52.19 44.51
C VAL A 55 -32.34 -51.71 44.62
N ILE A 56 -32.72 -50.76 43.78
CA ILE A 56 -34.13 -50.43 43.58
C ILE A 56 -34.73 -51.61 42.80
N SER A 57 -35.16 -52.64 43.53
CA SER A 57 -36.15 -53.59 43.02
C SER A 57 -37.53 -53.02 43.31
N SER A 58 -38.17 -52.49 42.27
CA SER A 58 -39.57 -52.08 42.22
C SER A 58 -39.89 -52.18 40.73
N ASP A 59 -40.57 -53.19 40.18
CA ASP A 59 -41.62 -54.08 40.71
C ASP A 59 -42.77 -53.32 41.39
N GLU A 60 -43.11 -52.17 40.80
CA GLU A 60 -44.48 -51.66 40.77
C GLU A 60 -44.72 -51.17 39.33
N ASP A 61 -45.44 -51.98 38.54
CA ASP A 61 -46.00 -51.59 37.24
C ASP A 61 -47.05 -50.49 37.46
N GLU A 62 -46.61 -49.28 37.79
CA GLU A 62 -47.46 -48.09 37.67
C GLU A 62 -47.82 -47.96 36.19
N GLU A 63 -49.11 -48.06 35.94
CA GLU A 63 -49.77 -47.84 34.67
C GLU A 63 -49.43 -46.42 34.19
N LEU A 64 -48.29 -46.27 33.51
CA LEU A 64 -47.84 -45.04 32.87
C LEU A 64 -49.04 -44.47 32.11
N ASN A 65 -49.57 -43.33 32.60
CA ASN A 65 -50.72 -42.74 31.95
C ASN A 65 -50.37 -42.50 30.46
N ALA A 66 -51.38 -42.62 29.59
CA ALA A 66 -51.18 -42.51 28.15
C ALA A 66 -50.51 -41.19 27.73
N ALA A 67 -50.63 -40.12 28.52
CA ALA A 67 -49.98 -38.83 28.27
C ALA A 67 -48.46 -38.87 28.56
N THR A 68 -48.00 -39.59 29.60
CA THR A 68 -46.56 -39.74 29.89
C THR A 68 -45.87 -40.51 28.76
N ARG A 69 -46.49 -41.59 28.25
CA ARG A 69 -45.97 -42.34 27.09
C ARG A 69 -45.92 -41.48 25.82
N LYS A 70 -46.95 -40.65 25.60
CA LYS A 70 -47.00 -39.71 24.47
C LYS A 70 -45.87 -38.66 24.53
N ASN A 71 -45.62 -38.10 25.71
CA ASN A 71 -44.54 -37.13 25.92
C ASN A 71 -43.14 -37.73 25.70
N VAL A 72 -42.94 -38.99 26.09
CA VAL A 72 -41.67 -39.71 25.87
C VAL A 72 -41.41 -39.91 24.37
N LEU A 73 -42.42 -40.34 23.60
CA LEU A 73 -42.30 -40.50 22.14
C LEU A 73 -41.99 -39.17 21.45
N GLU A 74 -42.64 -38.08 21.86
CA GLU A 74 -42.40 -36.75 21.31
C GLU A 74 -40.97 -36.24 21.60
N LEU A 75 -40.45 -36.50 22.80
CA LEU A 75 -39.07 -36.18 23.18
C LEU A 75 -38.04 -37.00 22.39
N GLU A 76 -38.30 -38.28 22.15
CA GLU A 76 -37.42 -39.13 21.34
C GLU A 76 -37.32 -38.65 19.89
N ASP A 77 -38.44 -38.24 19.29
CA ASP A 77 -38.47 -37.70 17.93
C ASP A 77 -37.80 -36.31 17.85
N ALA A 78 -38.00 -35.46 18.85
CA ALA A 78 -37.28 -34.19 18.97
C ALA A 78 -35.76 -34.40 19.10
N LEU A 79 -35.31 -35.39 19.88
CA LEU A 79 -33.90 -35.74 20.01
C LEU A 79 -33.32 -36.27 18.70
N LYS A 80 -34.05 -37.10 17.95
CA LYS A 80 -33.61 -37.58 16.62
C LYS A 80 -33.47 -36.42 15.63
N LYS A 81 -34.46 -35.52 15.60
CA LYS A 81 -34.44 -34.33 14.73
C LYS A 81 -33.27 -33.42 15.07
N SER A 82 -33.08 -33.11 16.36
CA SER A 82 -31.96 -32.29 16.83
C SER A 82 -30.60 -32.92 16.50
N LYS A 83 -30.45 -34.24 16.68
CA LYS A 83 -29.23 -34.96 16.26
C LYS A 83 -28.96 -34.82 14.77
N GLN A 84 -29.98 -34.98 13.93
CA GLN A 84 -29.85 -34.81 12.48
C GLN A 84 -29.41 -33.38 12.12
N GLU A 85 -30.04 -32.36 12.72
CA GLU A 85 -29.65 -30.95 12.52
C GLU A 85 -28.20 -30.67 12.96
N THR A 86 -27.73 -31.27 14.07
CA THR A 86 -26.33 -31.11 14.50
C THR A 86 -25.33 -31.76 13.55
N ILE A 87 -25.70 -32.87 12.90
CA ILE A 87 -24.86 -33.53 11.90
C ILE A 87 -24.75 -32.63 10.67
N GLU A 88 -25.87 -32.08 10.21
CA GLU A 88 -25.91 -31.17 9.06
C GLU A 88 -25.13 -29.88 9.31
N ALA A 89 -25.29 -29.29 10.51
CA ALA A 89 -24.54 -28.10 10.91
C ALA A 89 -23.02 -28.36 10.95
N LYS A 90 -22.60 -29.51 11.50
CA LYS A 90 -21.18 -29.90 11.52
C LYS A 90 -20.62 -30.10 10.11
N GLN A 91 -21.36 -30.76 9.22
CA GLN A 91 -20.95 -30.93 7.83
C GLN A 91 -20.88 -29.59 7.07
N ALA A 92 -21.80 -28.66 7.35
CA ALA A 92 -21.76 -27.33 6.75
C ALA A 92 -20.56 -26.52 7.26
N GLN A 93 -20.26 -26.63 8.55
CA GLN A 93 -19.08 -26.01 9.16
C GLN A 93 -17.78 -26.56 8.56
N GLU A 94 -17.63 -27.88 8.48
CA GLU A 94 -16.45 -28.52 7.87
C GLU A 94 -16.26 -28.10 6.41
N LYS A 95 -17.35 -28.04 5.62
CA LYS A 95 -17.31 -27.54 4.24
C LYS A 95 -16.93 -26.06 4.15
N ALA A 96 -17.33 -25.24 5.13
CA ALA A 96 -16.96 -23.83 5.17
C ALA A 96 -15.47 -23.68 5.52
N GLU A 97 -14.98 -24.44 6.49
CA GLU A 97 -13.57 -24.44 6.91
C GLU A 97 -12.65 -24.87 5.76
N ILE A 98 -13.02 -25.94 5.01
CA ILE A 98 -12.27 -26.38 3.82
C ILE A 98 -12.24 -25.27 2.76
N LYS A 99 -13.35 -24.56 2.54
CA LYS A 99 -13.40 -23.46 1.57
C LYS A 99 -12.57 -22.26 2.01
N VAL A 100 -12.62 -21.90 3.29
CA VAL A 100 -11.80 -20.81 3.83
C VAL A 100 -10.32 -21.14 3.65
N ALA A 101 -9.89 -22.34 4.03
CA ALA A 101 -8.51 -22.78 3.82
C ALA A 101 -8.08 -22.71 2.34
N SER A 102 -8.96 -23.12 1.40
CA SER A 102 -8.65 -23.02 -0.03
C SER A 102 -8.54 -21.58 -0.54
N TYR A 103 -9.35 -20.66 -0.03
CA TYR A 103 -9.27 -19.25 -0.42
C TYR A 103 -8.06 -18.56 0.21
N ASP A 104 -7.68 -18.93 1.43
CA ASP A 104 -6.48 -18.42 2.08
C ASP A 104 -5.22 -18.84 1.31
N GLU A 105 -5.13 -20.11 0.88
CA GLU A 105 -4.04 -20.60 0.02
C GLU A 105 -3.98 -19.83 -1.32
N GLU A 106 -5.14 -19.58 -1.95
CA GLU A 106 -5.21 -18.81 -3.20
C GLU A 106 -4.80 -17.33 -2.98
N LEU A 107 -5.22 -16.71 -1.89
CA LEU A 107 -4.85 -15.33 -1.54
C LEU A 107 -3.35 -15.20 -1.26
N GLU A 108 -2.76 -16.15 -0.52
CA GLU A 108 -1.33 -16.18 -0.26
C GLU A 108 -0.53 -16.30 -1.57
N ALA A 109 -0.96 -17.15 -2.50
CA ALA A 109 -0.34 -17.28 -3.81
C ALA A 109 -0.44 -15.97 -4.62
N MET A 110 -1.60 -15.32 -4.64
CA MET A 110 -1.77 -14.03 -5.33
C MET A 110 -0.95 -12.90 -4.72
N GLN A 111 -0.78 -12.88 -3.38
CA GLN A 111 0.03 -11.89 -2.69
C GLN A 111 1.53 -12.10 -2.96
N ALA A 112 2.00 -13.35 -2.94
CA ALA A 112 3.39 -13.66 -3.23
C ALA A 112 3.84 -13.20 -4.64
N ASP A 113 2.94 -13.27 -5.63
CA ASP A 113 3.19 -12.76 -6.98
C ASP A 113 3.11 -11.22 -7.06
N ALA A 114 2.28 -10.59 -6.24
CA ALA A 114 2.13 -9.13 -6.19
C ALA A 114 3.31 -8.44 -5.49
N ASP A 115 3.88 -9.09 -4.47
CA ASP A 115 5.00 -8.58 -3.69
C ASP A 115 6.34 -8.72 -4.41
N GLN A 116 6.41 -9.48 -5.51
CA GLN A 116 7.59 -9.52 -6.36
C GLN A 116 7.73 -8.23 -7.17
N PRO A 117 8.77 -7.42 -6.94
CA PRO A 117 9.00 -6.21 -7.71
C PRO A 117 9.32 -6.59 -9.16
N LYS A 118 8.43 -6.23 -10.09
CA LYS A 118 8.64 -6.45 -11.54
C LYS A 118 9.79 -5.62 -12.13
N ILE A 119 10.29 -4.64 -11.37
CA ILE A 119 11.38 -3.75 -11.74
C ILE A 119 12.32 -3.66 -10.54
N ASN A 120 13.61 -3.94 -10.75
CA ASN A 120 14.64 -3.77 -9.73
C ASN A 120 14.82 -2.27 -9.44
N ALA A 121 14.56 -1.86 -8.19
CA ALA A 121 14.70 -0.46 -7.79
C ALA A 121 16.12 0.07 -8.02
N SER A 122 17.15 -0.75 -7.82
CA SER A 122 18.54 -0.37 -8.06
C SER A 122 18.84 -0.01 -9.52
N GLU A 123 18.23 -0.69 -10.49
CA GLU A 123 18.42 -0.37 -11.92
C GLU A 123 17.81 1.00 -12.26
N LEU A 124 16.66 1.32 -11.66
CA LEU A 124 15.99 2.61 -11.84
C LEU A 124 16.70 3.74 -11.07
N GLN A 125 17.54 3.41 -10.09
CA GLN A 125 18.29 4.40 -9.33
C GLN A 125 19.23 5.16 -10.25
N ASP A 126 20.01 4.45 -11.07
CA ASP A 126 20.97 5.03 -12.01
C ASP A 126 20.30 6.04 -12.95
N ASP A 127 19.15 5.69 -13.53
CA ASP A 127 18.35 6.55 -14.42
C ASP A 127 17.78 7.81 -13.73
N THR A 128 17.75 7.83 -12.40
CA THR A 128 17.26 8.97 -11.62
C THR A 128 18.36 9.73 -10.89
N THR A 129 19.61 9.28 -10.99
CA THR A 129 20.78 9.97 -10.43
C THR A 129 21.40 10.98 -11.40
N CYS A 130 21.96 12.04 -10.84
CA CYS A 130 22.65 13.08 -11.60
C CYS A 130 24.11 12.69 -11.87
N ASP A 131 24.56 12.73 -13.12
CA ASP A 131 25.97 12.45 -13.49
C ASP A 131 27.00 13.41 -12.83
N ILE A 132 26.55 14.55 -12.31
CA ILE A 132 27.43 15.59 -11.75
C ILE A 132 27.56 15.45 -10.24
N CYS A 133 26.45 15.32 -9.53
CA CYS A 133 26.44 15.25 -8.07
C CYS A 133 26.20 13.85 -7.51
N THR A 134 25.94 12.86 -8.39
CA THR A 134 25.65 11.45 -8.05
C THR A 134 24.49 11.24 -7.08
N MET A 135 23.59 12.23 -6.96
CA MET A 135 22.40 12.18 -6.13
C MET A 135 21.14 12.08 -6.99
N ILE A 136 20.04 11.61 -6.38
CA ILE A 136 18.72 11.58 -7.02
C ILE A 136 18.29 12.99 -7.44
N MET A 137 17.85 13.14 -8.69
CA MET A 137 17.53 14.44 -9.29
C MET A 137 16.17 15.01 -8.80
N GLU A 138 16.18 16.06 -7.98
CA GLU A 138 14.93 16.74 -7.56
C GLU A 138 14.33 17.63 -8.66
N ARG A 139 15.18 18.36 -9.38
CA ARG A 139 14.81 19.26 -10.49
C ARG A 139 15.62 18.89 -11.73
N PRO A 140 15.27 17.81 -12.45
CA PRO A 140 15.98 17.38 -13.65
C PRO A 140 15.69 18.32 -14.83
N PHE A 141 16.76 18.73 -15.51
CA PHE A 141 16.72 19.52 -16.75
C PHE A 141 17.52 18.82 -17.84
N ILE A 142 16.96 18.80 -19.06
CA ILE A 142 17.59 18.24 -20.25
C ILE A 142 18.28 19.34 -21.05
N LEU A 143 19.46 19.04 -21.58
CA LEU A 143 20.16 19.88 -22.56
C LEU A 143 19.69 19.50 -23.98
N PRO A 144 18.92 20.34 -24.69
CA PRO A 144 18.27 19.94 -25.95
C PRO A 144 19.22 19.45 -27.05
N GLN A 145 20.46 19.94 -27.04
CA GLN A 145 21.44 19.61 -28.08
C GLN A 145 22.02 18.19 -27.95
N CYS A 146 22.04 17.61 -26.74
CA CYS A 146 22.63 16.29 -26.49
C CYS A 146 21.74 15.30 -25.74
N GLY A 147 20.65 15.74 -25.13
CA GLY A 147 19.74 14.85 -24.40
C GLY A 147 20.19 14.49 -22.98
N HIS A 148 21.43 14.80 -22.57
CA HIS A 148 21.87 14.61 -21.18
C HIS A 148 21.00 15.40 -20.20
N VAL A 149 20.73 14.76 -19.07
CA VAL A 149 19.88 15.27 -18.00
C VAL A 149 20.72 15.42 -16.74
N SER A 150 20.56 16.55 -16.04
CA SER A 150 21.22 16.77 -14.75
C SER A 150 20.35 17.67 -13.87
N CYS A 151 20.72 17.81 -12.59
CA CYS A 151 20.06 18.75 -11.69
C CYS A 151 20.14 20.19 -12.21
N GLN A 152 19.09 20.98 -11.97
CA GLN A 152 19.08 22.42 -12.24
C GLN A 152 20.31 23.12 -11.61
N ALA A 153 20.58 22.84 -10.34
CA ALA A 153 21.68 23.44 -9.60
C ALA A 153 23.03 23.12 -10.24
N CYS A 154 23.27 21.86 -10.60
CA CYS A 154 24.52 21.44 -11.22
C CYS A 154 24.76 22.07 -12.60
N ILE A 155 23.72 22.18 -13.43
CA ILE A 155 23.84 22.87 -14.73
C ILE A 155 24.09 24.37 -14.52
N HIS A 156 23.40 24.98 -13.55
CA HIS A 156 23.55 26.41 -13.23
C HIS A 156 24.96 26.72 -12.74
N GLU A 157 25.48 25.94 -11.79
CA GLU A 157 26.84 26.08 -11.27
C GLU A 157 27.90 25.87 -12.37
N TRP A 158 27.71 24.87 -13.22
CA TRP A 158 28.60 24.63 -14.37
C TRP A 158 28.62 25.83 -15.35
N PHE A 159 27.46 26.37 -15.71
CA PHE A 159 27.39 27.55 -16.58
C PHE A 159 27.93 28.81 -15.90
N ASP A 160 27.79 28.93 -14.59
CA ASP A 160 28.41 30.02 -13.83
C ASP A 160 29.93 29.96 -13.86
N THR A 161 30.54 28.77 -13.73
CA THR A 161 32.00 28.61 -13.88
C THR A 161 32.46 29.09 -15.25
N ILE A 162 31.82 28.63 -16.33
CA ILE A 162 32.15 29.06 -17.70
C ILE A 162 32.01 30.57 -17.86
N ARG A 163 30.95 31.16 -17.27
CA ARG A 163 30.68 32.59 -17.33
C ARG A 163 31.76 33.41 -16.60
N GLN A 164 32.21 32.95 -15.44
CA GLN A 164 33.24 33.61 -14.63
C GLN A 164 34.63 33.52 -15.29
N GLU A 165 34.97 32.37 -15.86
CA GLU A 165 36.24 32.16 -16.58
C GLU A 165 36.32 33.02 -17.86
N ASN A 166 35.24 33.10 -18.63
CA ASN A 166 35.19 33.87 -19.87
C ASN A 166 35.00 35.38 -19.67
N TRP A 167 34.83 35.85 -18.43
CA TRP A 167 34.66 37.28 -18.13
C TRP A 167 35.96 38.09 -18.26
N ARG A 168 37.13 37.44 -18.14
CA ARG A 168 38.45 38.10 -18.27
C ARG A 168 39.14 37.75 -19.59
N GLY A 169 38.67 38.36 -20.67
CA GLY A 169 39.39 38.36 -21.95
C GLY A 169 40.64 39.27 -21.90
N PRO A 170 41.71 38.96 -22.66
CA PRO A 170 42.82 39.90 -22.88
C PRO A 170 42.29 41.24 -23.41
N PHE A 171 42.83 42.35 -22.91
CA PHE A 171 42.48 43.71 -23.33
C PHE A 171 41.05 44.18 -23.01
N GLY A 172 40.39 43.61 -21.99
CA GLY A 172 39.11 44.14 -21.48
C GLY A 172 37.91 43.95 -22.42
N ARG A 173 38.03 43.10 -23.45
CA ARG A 173 36.89 42.73 -24.29
C ARG A 173 35.99 41.74 -23.54
N ARG A 174 34.69 42.04 -23.47
CA ARG A 174 33.69 41.11 -22.94
C ARG A 174 33.39 40.07 -24.01
N TYR A 175 33.82 38.83 -23.81
CA TYR A 175 33.46 37.73 -24.70
C TYR A 175 32.13 37.13 -24.25
N ARG A 176 31.27 36.78 -25.21
CA ARG A 176 30.04 36.03 -24.90
C ARG A 176 30.44 34.59 -24.57
N PRO A 177 30.16 34.06 -23.37
CA PRO A 177 30.54 32.69 -23.02
C PRO A 177 29.88 31.67 -23.95
N VAL A 178 30.61 30.59 -24.26
CA VAL A 178 30.08 29.44 -25.01
C VAL A 178 29.84 28.31 -24.02
N TYR A 179 28.57 28.07 -23.71
CA TYR A 179 28.19 27.02 -22.78
C TYR A 179 28.27 25.64 -23.43
N ASN A 180 28.66 24.64 -22.65
CA ASN A 180 28.77 23.25 -23.11
C ASN A 180 28.23 22.28 -22.06
N CYS A 181 27.81 21.10 -22.50
CA CYS A 181 27.31 20.04 -21.63
C CYS A 181 28.45 19.51 -20.73
N PRO A 182 28.26 19.40 -19.40
CA PRO A 182 29.28 18.86 -18.50
C PRO A 182 29.61 17.38 -18.79
N THR A 183 28.63 16.60 -19.29
CA THR A 183 28.81 15.17 -19.59
C THR A 183 29.55 14.93 -20.91
N CYS A 184 29.13 15.58 -22.00
CA CYS A 184 29.63 15.28 -23.36
C CYS A 184 30.28 16.46 -24.08
N ARG A 185 30.40 17.62 -23.42
CA ARG A 185 30.98 18.87 -23.96
C ARG A 185 30.31 19.43 -25.22
N LYS A 186 29.16 18.88 -25.64
CA LYS A 186 28.40 19.45 -26.76
C LYS A 186 27.97 20.88 -26.43
N ILE A 187 28.13 21.78 -27.40
CA ILE A 187 27.75 23.19 -27.25
C ILE A 187 26.24 23.31 -26.99
N VAL A 188 25.88 24.10 -25.98
CA VAL A 188 24.49 24.38 -25.60
C VAL A 188 24.15 25.79 -26.05
N THR A 189 23.24 25.91 -27.02
CA THR A 189 22.83 27.21 -27.60
C THR A 189 21.44 27.67 -27.17
N THR A 190 20.70 26.81 -26.48
CA THR A 190 19.31 27.03 -26.04
C THR A 190 19.20 26.72 -24.55
N GLU A 191 18.24 27.36 -23.89
CA GLU A 191 18.01 27.13 -22.46
C GLU A 191 17.64 25.65 -22.16
N PRO A 192 18.17 25.08 -21.06
CA PRO A 192 17.77 23.75 -20.59
C PRO A 192 16.27 23.66 -20.31
N VAL A 193 15.67 22.50 -20.59
CA VAL A 193 14.22 22.27 -20.45
C VAL A 193 13.94 21.35 -19.27
N LYS A 194 12.95 21.68 -18.44
CA LYS A 194 12.59 20.85 -17.28
C LYS A 194 11.93 19.54 -17.71
N VAL A 195 12.37 18.41 -17.16
CA VAL A 195 11.81 17.08 -17.47
C VAL A 195 10.78 16.68 -16.42
N TYR A 196 9.54 17.15 -16.56
CA TYR A 196 8.48 16.96 -15.56
C TYR A 196 8.16 15.50 -15.21
N LYS A 197 8.19 14.60 -16.20
CA LYS A 197 7.88 13.18 -15.97
C LYS A 197 8.98 12.48 -15.19
N LEU A 198 10.25 12.78 -15.48
CA LEU A 198 11.39 12.23 -14.76
C LEU A 198 11.42 12.71 -13.31
N LYS A 199 11.02 13.95 -13.04
CA LYS A 199 10.87 14.46 -11.67
C LYS A 199 9.98 13.55 -10.82
N SER A 200 8.85 13.11 -11.36
CA SER A 200 7.92 12.23 -10.61
C SER A 200 8.52 10.85 -10.32
N VAL A 201 9.38 10.34 -11.19
CA VAL A 201 10.07 9.05 -10.99
C VAL A 201 11.18 9.22 -9.94
N ALA A 202 12.04 10.21 -10.11
CA ALA A 202 13.13 10.51 -9.18
C ALA A 202 12.62 10.78 -7.75
N GLN A 203 11.49 11.46 -7.59
CA GLN A 203 10.88 11.67 -6.27
C GLN A 203 10.45 10.37 -5.59
N LYS A 204 9.88 9.42 -6.34
CA LYS A 204 9.52 8.10 -5.80
C LYS A 204 10.77 7.31 -5.44
N MET A 205 11.80 7.37 -6.27
CA MET A 205 13.09 6.75 -5.98
C MET A 205 13.73 7.32 -4.70
N GLY A 206 13.70 8.64 -4.52
CA GLY A 206 14.19 9.27 -3.29
C GLY A 206 13.45 8.84 -2.02
N GLN A 207 12.18 8.42 -2.12
CA GLN A 207 11.44 7.86 -0.98
C GLN A 207 11.83 6.42 -0.64
N ILE A 208 12.38 5.68 -1.60
CA ILE A 208 12.83 4.30 -1.41
C ILE A 208 14.23 4.28 -0.79
N PHE A 209 15.12 5.15 -1.28
CA PHE A 209 16.54 5.18 -0.91
C PHE A 209 16.87 6.24 0.15
N ILE A 210 16.02 6.44 1.16
CA ILE A 210 16.22 7.48 2.18
C ILE A 210 17.54 7.26 2.94
N GLU A 211 18.59 7.97 2.51
CA GLU A 211 19.71 8.41 3.34
C GLU A 211 19.92 9.92 3.06
N ASP A 212 19.56 10.74 4.05
CA ASP A 212 19.93 12.15 4.25
C ASP A 212 20.17 13.03 3.02
N VAL A 213 19.13 13.32 2.24
CA VAL A 213 19.21 14.43 1.28
C VAL A 213 18.73 15.73 1.91
N VAL A 214 19.69 16.46 2.50
CA VAL A 214 19.52 17.87 2.88
C VAL A 214 19.39 18.69 1.59
N HIS A 215 18.15 18.96 1.19
CA HIS A 215 17.85 19.84 0.06
C HIS A 215 17.70 21.28 0.53
N SER A 216 18.63 22.14 0.12
CA SER A 216 18.45 23.60 0.18
C SER A 216 17.30 24.01 -0.74
N ARG A 217 16.13 24.27 -0.15
CA ARG A 217 14.97 24.84 -0.84
C ARG A 217 15.34 26.20 -1.43
N THR A 218 15.52 26.27 -2.74
CA THR A 218 15.49 27.56 -3.44
C THR A 218 14.02 27.88 -3.79
N PRO A 219 13.51 29.07 -3.43
CA PRO A 219 12.15 29.47 -3.78
C PRO A 219 11.98 29.53 -5.29
N ASP A 220 10.85 29.00 -5.75
CA ASP A 220 10.36 29.15 -7.10
C ASP A 220 10.00 30.63 -7.33
N GLN A 221 10.87 31.39 -7.99
CA GLN A 221 10.55 32.75 -8.44
C GLN A 221 10.45 32.77 -9.96
N ASN A 222 9.42 33.48 -10.44
CA ASN A 222 8.83 33.52 -11.79
C ASN A 222 9.74 33.96 -12.95
N GLU A 223 11.06 33.84 -12.84
CA GLU A 223 12.00 34.06 -13.92
C GLU A 223 12.47 32.72 -14.49
N THR A 224 12.75 32.67 -15.80
CA THR A 224 13.41 31.47 -16.33
C THR A 224 14.78 31.39 -15.66
N PRO A 225 15.15 30.29 -14.98
CA PRO A 225 16.42 30.20 -14.24
C PRO A 225 17.65 30.29 -15.16
N TRP A 226 17.42 30.36 -16.46
CA TRP A 226 18.41 30.39 -17.52
C TRP A 226 18.56 31.74 -18.19
N ALA A 227 17.75 32.75 -17.83
CA ALA A 227 17.75 34.09 -18.45
C ALA A 227 19.14 34.75 -18.44
N LEU A 228 19.93 34.48 -17.41
CA LEU A 228 21.30 34.96 -17.25
C LEU A 228 22.28 34.42 -18.30
N PHE A 229 22.06 33.18 -18.75
CA PHE A 229 22.93 32.48 -19.70
C PHE A 229 22.41 32.58 -21.14
N PHE A 230 21.08 32.60 -21.31
CA PHE A 230 20.40 32.63 -22.61
C PHE A 230 19.41 33.81 -22.67
N PRO A 231 19.91 35.06 -22.74
CA PRO A 231 19.04 36.21 -22.88
C PRO A 231 18.24 36.13 -24.18
N ARG A 232 16.95 36.49 -24.12
CA ARG A 232 16.07 36.53 -25.29
C ARG A 232 16.65 37.51 -26.32
N ARG A 233 16.71 37.10 -27.59
CA ARG A 233 16.99 38.04 -28.68
C ARG A 233 15.74 38.91 -28.84
N GLN A 234 15.89 40.22 -28.61
CA GLN A 234 14.89 41.22 -29.00
C GLN A 234 14.96 41.45 -30.51
#